data_AF-A0A835YKN4-F1
#
_entry.id   AF-A0A835YKN4-F1
#
_cell.length_a   1.000
_cell.length_b   1.000
_cell.length_c   1.000
_cell.angle_alpha   90.00
_cell.angle_beta   90.00
_cell.angle_gamma   90.00
#
_symmetry.space_group_name_H-M   'P 1'
#
loop_
_entity.id
_entity.type
_entity.pdbx_description
1 polymer ?
#
loop_
_entity_poly.entity_id
_entity_poly.type
_entity_poly.pdbx_seq_one_letter_code
_entity_poly.pdbx_strand_id
1 'polypeptide(L)'
;MLCPPPPPPSYPLPPYQTGLPRVKVEDLGDNWNALFQEAQALPEATEMERTYKHLLLATVYRDFTAAAVMYGRTIISEFFLHSYLRSIRPREVGGFAGGKKFLFRGILFKLADGAVGPWAGSDEAAAKAAGHELRGHSYYAHAGVAGLHFSPMCILDYKGFRMVCAAQLPLGAATLISGSSDGGINVVGVGDAEVARVLEEAAARLRLRPHPCRGTTVYSGADVEVHKGLDGNLYMLDLARSMPPEDPKVRTST
;
A
#
# COMPACT_ATOMS: atom_id res chain seq x y z
N MET A 1 13.17 35.96 21.04
CA MET A 1 12.06 35.92 20.06
C MET A 1 12.61 35.29 18.79
N LEU A 2 12.16 34.08 18.43
CA LEU A 2 12.62 33.37 17.24
C LEU A 2 11.74 33.79 16.06
N CYS A 3 12.34 34.23 14.96
CA CYS A 3 11.63 34.59 13.73
C CYS A 3 10.85 33.37 13.20
N PRO A 4 9.62 33.58 12.69
CA PRO A 4 8.88 32.51 12.02
C PRO A 4 9.62 32.06 10.76
N PRO A 5 9.53 30.75 10.40
CA PRO A 5 10.13 30.24 9.18
C PRO A 5 9.51 30.92 7.95
N PRO A 6 10.30 31.09 6.87
CA PRO A 6 9.79 31.68 5.64
C PRO A 6 8.66 30.82 5.05
N PRO A 7 7.68 31.44 4.38
CA PRO A 7 6.62 30.71 3.69
C PRO A 7 7.24 29.76 2.64
N PRO A 8 6.62 28.59 2.40
CA PRO A 8 7.10 27.66 1.38
C PRO A 8 7.11 28.36 0.01
N PRO A 9 8.08 28.05 -0.87
CA PRO A 9 8.13 28.61 -2.20
C PRO A 9 6.82 28.31 -2.94
N SER A 10 6.17 29.35 -3.44
CA SER A 10 5.04 29.22 -4.35
C SER A 10 5.57 28.70 -5.68
N TYR A 11 5.48 27.39 -5.92
CA TYR A 11 5.66 26.85 -7.25
C TYR A 11 4.41 27.25 -8.07
N PRO A 12 4.53 28.11 -9.09
CA PRO A 12 3.42 28.33 -10.00
C PRO A 12 3.04 26.99 -10.60
N LEU A 13 1.75 26.65 -10.58
CA LEU A 13 1.25 25.53 -11.36
C LEU A 13 1.69 25.76 -12.81
N PRO A 14 2.27 24.76 -13.49
CA PRO A 14 2.62 24.93 -14.90
C PRO A 14 1.37 25.39 -15.66
N PRO A 15 1.50 26.32 -16.62
CA PRO A 15 0.38 26.79 -17.41
C PRO A 15 -0.37 25.59 -17.99
N TYR A 16 -1.71 25.62 -17.92
CA TYR A 16 -2.58 24.60 -18.50
C TYR A 16 -2.15 24.37 -19.96
N GLN A 17 -1.45 23.26 -20.22
CA GLN A 17 -0.91 22.97 -21.53
C GLN A 17 -2.08 22.66 -22.47
N THR A 18 -2.46 23.66 -23.27
CA THR A 18 -3.41 23.50 -24.36
C THR A 18 -2.81 22.52 -25.37
N GLY A 19 -3.35 21.30 -25.41
CA GLY A 19 -2.87 20.21 -26.28
C GLY A 19 -2.76 18.85 -25.59
N LEU A 20 -2.82 18.80 -24.25
CA LEU A 20 -2.91 17.52 -23.55
C LEU A 20 -4.26 16.84 -23.84
N PRO A 21 -4.28 15.52 -24.09
CA PRO A 21 -5.53 14.80 -24.29
C PRO A 21 -6.41 14.96 -23.04
N ARG A 22 -7.67 15.38 -23.25
CA ARG A 22 -8.65 15.41 -22.17
C ARG A 22 -8.94 13.98 -21.75
N VAL A 23 -8.35 13.57 -20.64
CA VAL A 23 -8.63 12.26 -20.04
C VAL A 23 -10.03 12.28 -19.46
N LYS A 24 -10.89 11.40 -19.95
CA LYS A 24 -12.16 11.08 -19.29
C LYS A 24 -11.91 9.85 -18.42
N VAL A 25 -12.09 10.02 -17.12
CA VAL A 25 -12.16 8.90 -16.18
C VAL A 25 -13.64 8.52 -16.10
N GLU A 26 -13.99 7.28 -16.44
CA GLU A 26 -15.34 6.79 -16.18
C GLU A 26 -15.55 6.70 -14.67
N ASP A 27 -16.72 7.11 -14.18
CA ASP A 27 -17.04 7.00 -12.76
C ASP A 27 -17.44 5.54 -12.45
N LEU A 28 -16.46 4.73 -12.05
CA LEU A 28 -16.69 3.38 -11.51
C LEU A 28 -17.17 3.40 -10.05
N GLY A 29 -17.61 4.56 -9.55
CA GLY A 29 -17.91 4.81 -8.15
C GLY A 29 -16.65 4.75 -7.30
N ASP A 30 -16.80 4.21 -6.10
CA ASP A 30 -15.73 4.13 -5.10
C ASP A 30 -14.65 3.05 -5.42
N ASN A 31 -14.57 2.54 -6.66
CA ASN A 31 -13.65 1.46 -7.04
C ASN A 31 -12.30 1.98 -7.59
N TRP A 32 -11.51 2.58 -6.70
CA TRP A 32 -10.19 3.13 -6.99
C TRP A 32 -9.21 2.13 -7.60
N ASN A 33 -9.26 0.86 -7.18
CA ASN A 33 -8.36 -0.16 -7.70
C ASN A 33 -8.67 -0.48 -9.16
N ALA A 34 -9.95 -0.69 -9.53
CA ALA A 34 -10.30 -0.98 -10.92
C ALA A 34 -9.88 0.15 -11.86
N LEU A 35 -10.17 1.41 -11.51
CA LEU A 35 -9.72 2.58 -12.26
C LEU A 35 -8.20 2.61 -12.46
N PHE A 36 -7.46 2.27 -11.42
CA PHE A 36 -6.01 2.22 -11.47
C PHE A 36 -5.49 1.07 -12.34
N GLN A 37 -6.07 -0.14 -12.23
CA GLN A 37 -5.67 -1.28 -13.05
C GLN A 37 -5.99 -1.05 -14.53
N GLU A 38 -7.15 -0.47 -14.85
CA GLU A 38 -7.51 -0.10 -16.23
C GLU A 38 -6.53 0.93 -16.81
N ALA A 39 -6.18 1.95 -16.03
CA ALA A 39 -5.16 2.92 -16.43
C ALA A 39 -3.78 2.26 -16.62
N GLN A 40 -3.39 1.34 -15.74
CA GLN A 40 -2.13 0.61 -15.86
C GLN A 40 -2.09 -0.33 -17.08
N ALA A 41 -3.22 -0.87 -17.50
CA ALA A 41 -3.33 -1.77 -18.65
C ALA A 41 -3.28 -1.04 -20.01
N LEU A 42 -3.30 0.29 -20.02
CA LEU A 42 -3.20 1.08 -21.25
C LEU A 42 -1.88 0.81 -22.01
N PRO A 43 -1.92 0.86 -23.36
CA PRO A 43 -0.75 0.66 -24.19
C PRO A 43 0.32 1.75 -23.98
N GLU A 44 1.55 1.45 -24.36
CA GLU A 44 2.73 2.32 -24.19
C GLU A 44 3.64 2.37 -25.43
N ALA A 45 3.16 1.90 -26.60
CA ALA A 45 4.00 1.79 -27.79
C ALA A 45 4.39 3.16 -28.35
N THR A 46 3.45 4.10 -28.39
CA THR A 46 3.68 5.47 -28.88
C THR A 46 3.87 6.49 -27.75
N GLU A 47 4.46 7.64 -28.06
CA GLU A 47 4.60 8.75 -27.10
C GLU A 47 3.24 9.27 -26.63
N MET A 48 2.25 9.31 -27.53
CA MET A 48 0.89 9.73 -27.21
C MET A 48 0.22 8.75 -26.24
N GLU A 49 0.37 7.44 -26.45
CA GLU A 49 -0.15 6.41 -25.56
C GLU A 49 0.49 6.50 -24.17
N ARG A 50 1.82 6.61 -24.09
CA ARG A 50 2.54 6.80 -22.81
C ARG A 50 2.06 8.06 -22.09
N THR A 51 1.95 9.18 -22.80
CA THR A 51 1.47 10.44 -22.23
C THR A 51 0.04 10.31 -21.70
N TYR A 52 -0.85 9.70 -22.48
CA TYR A 52 -2.25 9.48 -22.08
C TYR A 52 -2.34 8.59 -20.83
N LYS A 53 -1.60 7.47 -20.81
CA LYS A 53 -1.52 6.58 -19.66
C LYS A 53 -1.03 7.30 -18.41
N HIS A 54 0.08 8.04 -18.51
CA HIS A 54 0.63 8.79 -17.38
C HIS A 54 -0.34 9.85 -16.86
N LEU A 55 -1.04 10.58 -17.74
CA LEU A 55 -2.06 11.55 -17.35
C LEU A 55 -3.25 10.90 -16.63
N LEU A 56 -3.71 9.74 -17.11
CA LEU A 56 -4.80 9.01 -16.47
C LEU A 56 -4.40 8.49 -15.09
N LEU A 57 -3.23 7.85 -14.98
CA LEU A 57 -2.69 7.39 -13.70
C LEU A 57 -2.54 8.54 -12.70
N ALA A 58 -2.00 9.68 -13.14
CA ALA A 58 -1.85 10.86 -12.30
C ALA A 58 -3.21 11.43 -11.86
N THR A 59 -4.22 11.39 -12.72
CA THR A 59 -5.58 11.83 -12.41
C THR A 59 -6.22 10.93 -11.36
N VAL A 60 -6.17 9.61 -11.56
CA VAL A 60 -6.71 8.62 -10.60
C VAL A 60 -6.01 8.76 -9.24
N TYR A 61 -4.68 8.87 -9.20
CA TYR A 61 -3.93 9.05 -7.95
C TYR A 61 -4.25 10.37 -7.25
N ARG A 62 -4.40 11.47 -8.00
CA ARG A 62 -4.77 12.78 -7.44
C ARG A 62 -6.13 12.70 -6.74
N ASP A 63 -7.12 12.12 -7.41
CA ASP A 63 -8.49 12.07 -6.90
C ASP A 63 -8.60 11.08 -5.74
N PHE A 64 -7.94 9.92 -5.82
CA PHE A 64 -7.78 8.98 -4.71
C PHE A 64 -7.15 9.65 -3.49
N THR A 65 -6.06 10.39 -3.69
CA THR A 65 -5.35 11.05 -2.58
C THR A 65 -6.20 12.14 -1.95
N ALA A 66 -6.94 12.93 -2.76
CA ALA A 66 -7.85 13.95 -2.23
C ALA A 66 -8.95 13.33 -1.36
N ALA A 67 -9.56 12.24 -1.81
CA ALA A 67 -10.54 11.48 -1.04
C ALA A 67 -9.94 10.88 0.24
N ALA A 68 -8.77 10.24 0.14
CA ALA A 68 -8.05 9.65 1.27
C ALA A 68 -7.72 10.70 2.34
N VAL A 69 -7.24 11.87 1.94
CA VAL A 69 -6.93 12.99 2.85
C VAL A 69 -8.20 13.50 3.54
N MET A 70 -9.29 13.69 2.79
CA MET A 70 -10.56 14.16 3.33
C MET A 70 -11.10 13.21 4.41
N TYR A 71 -11.26 11.93 4.06
CA TYR A 71 -11.85 10.93 4.97
C TYR A 71 -10.92 10.55 6.10
N GLY A 72 -9.61 10.42 5.83
CA GLY A 72 -8.62 10.14 6.87
C GLY A 72 -8.54 11.23 7.93
N ARG A 73 -8.66 12.51 7.53
CA ARG A 73 -8.74 13.64 8.48
C ARG A 73 -9.97 13.60 9.37
N THR A 74 -11.11 13.17 8.83
CA THR A 74 -12.34 12.96 9.59
C THR A 74 -12.13 11.84 10.61
N ILE A 75 -11.64 10.67 10.18
CA ILE A 75 -11.34 9.52 11.06
C ILE A 75 -10.44 9.93 12.22
N ILE A 76 -9.34 10.63 11.93
CA ILE A 76 -8.37 11.08 12.93
C ILE A 76 -8.99 12.11 13.88
N SER A 77 -9.76 13.08 13.36
CA SER A 77 -10.38 14.10 14.21
C SER A 77 -11.42 13.54 15.17
N GLU A 78 -12.05 12.43 14.79
CA GLU A 78 -13.09 11.75 15.58
C GLU A 78 -12.54 10.54 16.35
N PHE A 79 -11.22 10.31 16.34
CA PHE A 79 -10.62 9.06 16.81
C PHE A 79 -10.93 8.74 18.28
N PHE A 80 -11.03 9.76 19.13
CA PHE A 80 -11.35 9.63 20.56
C PHE A 80 -12.85 9.79 20.87
N LEU A 81 -13.69 10.04 19.87
CA LEU A 81 -15.13 10.04 20.10
C LEU A 81 -15.63 8.62 20.35
N HIS A 82 -16.70 8.52 21.15
CA HIS A 82 -17.47 7.29 21.29
C HIS A 82 -17.92 6.80 19.90
N SER A 83 -17.96 5.47 19.70
CA SER A 83 -18.19 4.89 18.37
C SER A 83 -19.50 5.33 17.70
N TYR A 84 -20.53 5.68 18.48
CA TYR A 84 -21.83 6.14 17.94
C TYR A 84 -21.78 7.57 17.41
N LEU A 85 -20.79 8.38 17.81
CA LEU A 85 -20.59 9.76 17.37
C LEU A 85 -19.67 9.89 16.15
N ARG A 86 -19.08 8.79 15.69
CA ARG A 86 -18.16 8.79 14.54
C ARG A 86 -18.94 8.77 13.24
N SER A 87 -18.56 9.67 12.33
CA SER A 87 -19.01 9.72 10.94
C SER A 87 -18.53 8.49 10.16
N ILE A 88 -17.30 8.04 10.42
CA ILE A 88 -16.72 6.84 9.82
C ILE A 88 -16.37 5.85 10.93
N ARG A 89 -17.07 4.70 10.94
CA ARG A 89 -16.90 3.67 11.98
C ARG A 89 -15.82 2.67 11.58
N PRO A 90 -15.05 2.13 12.55
CA PRO A 90 -14.13 1.03 12.28
C PRO A 90 -14.86 -0.16 11.65
N ARG A 91 -14.14 -0.93 10.83
CA ARG A 91 -14.60 -2.24 10.37
C ARG A 91 -13.60 -3.31 10.82
N GLU A 92 -14.13 -4.48 11.16
CA GLU A 92 -13.32 -5.68 11.28
C GLU A 92 -12.94 -6.14 9.86
N VAL A 93 -11.78 -5.69 9.41
CA VAL A 93 -11.12 -6.17 8.20
C VAL A 93 -9.94 -7.00 8.71
N GLY A 94 -9.85 -8.27 8.32
CA GLY A 94 -8.91 -9.25 8.89
C GLY A 94 -7.42 -8.86 8.86
N GLY A 95 -6.59 -9.72 9.45
CA GLY A 95 -5.14 -9.55 9.57
C GLY A 95 -4.71 -9.22 11.01
N PHE A 96 -3.69 -9.92 11.49
CA PHE A 96 -3.23 -9.91 12.89
C PHE A 96 -2.49 -8.63 13.29
N ALA A 97 -1.92 -7.91 12.32
CA ALA A 97 -1.07 -6.75 12.55
C ALA A 97 -1.75 -5.43 12.14
N GLY A 98 -1.67 -4.45 13.04
CA GLY A 98 -1.88 -3.03 12.74
C GLY A 98 -3.24 -2.48 13.14
N GLY A 99 -3.29 -1.85 14.32
CA GLY A 99 -4.21 -0.79 14.73
C GLY A 99 -5.70 -0.91 14.39
N LYS A 100 -6.42 0.21 14.51
CA LYS A 100 -7.82 0.30 14.05
C LYS A 100 -7.84 0.48 12.53
N LYS A 101 -8.61 -0.39 11.87
CA LYS A 101 -8.84 -0.35 10.42
C LYS A 101 -10.22 0.23 10.10
N PHE A 102 -10.31 0.99 9.02
CA PHE A 102 -11.56 1.56 8.52
C PHE A 102 -11.65 1.28 7.03
N LEU A 103 -12.86 1.00 6.54
CA LEU A 103 -13.13 0.85 5.11
C LEU A 103 -14.26 1.81 4.76
N PHE A 104 -13.96 2.81 3.94
CA PHE A 104 -14.94 3.81 3.55
C PHE A 104 -14.65 4.28 2.13
N ARG A 105 -15.71 4.35 1.30
CA ARG A 105 -15.60 4.81 -0.10
C ARG A 105 -14.47 4.10 -0.86
N GLY A 106 -14.38 2.78 -0.69
CA GLY A 106 -13.39 1.92 -1.34
C GLY A 106 -11.93 2.20 -0.97
N ILE A 107 -11.69 2.90 0.14
CA ILE A 107 -10.36 3.14 0.69
C ILE A 107 -10.26 2.42 2.04
N LEU A 108 -9.24 1.58 2.17
CA LEU A 108 -8.81 0.98 3.42
C LEU A 108 -7.85 1.94 4.13
N PHE A 109 -8.21 2.31 5.35
CA PHE A 109 -7.42 3.16 6.23
C PHE A 109 -6.86 2.30 7.37
N LYS A 110 -5.53 2.19 7.46
CA LYS A 110 -4.82 1.51 8.54
C LYS A 110 -4.11 2.56 9.39
N LEU A 111 -4.61 2.82 10.61
CA LEU A 111 -3.94 3.74 11.53
C LEU A 111 -2.68 3.07 12.10
N ALA A 112 -1.56 3.81 12.13
CA ALA A 112 -0.39 3.41 12.89
C ALA A 112 -0.69 3.58 14.39
N ASP A 113 -0.77 2.47 15.11
CA ASP A 113 -1.11 2.42 16.52
C ASP A 113 -0.11 1.50 17.22
N GLY A 114 0.74 2.07 18.06
CA GLY A 114 1.78 1.36 18.80
C GLY A 114 1.25 0.43 19.87
N ALA A 115 0.00 0.63 20.33
CA ALA A 115 -0.62 -0.23 21.34
C ALA A 115 -1.04 -1.60 20.79
N VAL A 116 -1.07 -1.77 19.46
CA VAL A 116 -1.52 -2.99 18.79
C VAL A 116 -0.42 -3.57 17.90
N GLY A 117 -0.20 -4.89 17.97
CA GLY A 117 0.79 -5.58 17.15
C GLY A 117 2.17 -5.64 17.81
N PRO A 118 3.25 -5.84 17.03
CA PRO A 118 4.59 -6.14 17.57
C PRO A 118 5.35 -4.92 18.10
N TRP A 119 4.70 -3.76 18.27
CA TRP A 119 5.36 -2.47 18.52
C TRP A 119 5.61 -2.15 19.99
N ALA A 120 5.17 -3.02 20.92
CA ALA A 120 5.37 -2.87 22.35
C ALA A 120 4.97 -1.49 22.92
N GLY A 121 3.87 -0.90 22.41
CA GLY A 121 3.40 0.42 22.82
C GLY A 121 4.07 1.61 22.09
N SER A 122 5.00 1.37 21.17
CA SER A 122 5.71 2.43 20.46
C SER A 122 4.96 2.92 19.21
N ASP A 123 4.30 4.08 19.33
CA ASP A 123 3.67 4.75 18.18
C ASP A 123 4.70 5.15 17.11
N GLU A 124 5.93 5.47 17.52
CA GLU A 124 7.03 5.77 16.59
C GLU A 124 7.38 4.54 15.74
N ALA A 125 7.47 3.35 16.34
CA ALA A 125 7.73 2.11 15.62
C ALA A 125 6.58 1.76 14.66
N ALA A 126 5.33 1.91 15.10
CA ALA A 126 4.15 1.72 14.24
C ALA A 126 4.14 2.71 13.06
N ALA A 127 4.43 3.98 13.30
CA ALA A 127 4.50 5.01 12.26
C ALA A 127 5.67 4.79 11.29
N LYS A 128 6.80 4.25 11.78
CA LYS A 128 7.91 3.80 10.92
C LYS A 128 7.46 2.63 10.05
N ALA A 129 6.84 1.60 10.61
CA ALA A 129 6.32 0.46 9.86
C ALA A 129 5.33 0.87 8.76
N ALA A 130 4.39 1.78 9.06
CA ALA A 130 3.49 2.37 8.07
C ALA A 130 4.26 3.08 6.93
N GLY A 131 5.33 3.82 7.25
CA GLY A 131 6.19 4.42 6.23
C GLY A 131 6.96 3.38 5.40
N HIS A 132 7.40 2.29 6.03
CA HIS A 132 8.05 1.17 5.34
C HIS A 132 7.09 0.41 4.43
N GLU A 133 5.81 0.32 4.78
CA GLU A 133 4.77 -0.24 3.91
C GLU A 133 4.75 0.45 2.54
N LEU A 134 4.64 1.78 2.53
CA LEU A 134 4.64 2.55 1.29
C LEU A 134 6.00 2.47 0.55
N ARG A 135 7.13 2.37 1.27
CA ARG A 135 8.45 2.19 0.65
C ARG A 135 8.57 0.83 -0.04
N GLY A 136 8.23 -0.26 0.65
CA GLY A 136 8.22 -1.61 0.11
C GLY A 136 7.30 -1.71 -1.10
N HIS A 137 6.08 -1.19 -0.98
CA HIS A 137 5.13 -1.00 -2.08
C HIS A 137 5.77 -0.30 -3.27
N SER A 138 6.42 0.85 -3.05
CA SER A 138 7.05 1.62 -4.12
C SER A 138 8.22 0.86 -4.77
N TYR A 139 9.03 0.12 -4.00
CA TYR A 139 10.12 -0.67 -4.55
C TYR A 139 9.62 -1.77 -5.49
N TYR A 140 8.63 -2.55 -5.05
CA TYR A 140 8.06 -3.61 -5.88
C TYR A 140 7.26 -3.07 -7.07
N ALA A 141 6.51 -1.99 -6.92
CA ALA A 141 5.80 -1.35 -8.03
C ALA A 141 6.78 -0.82 -9.10
N HIS A 142 7.85 -0.12 -8.70
CA HIS A 142 8.88 0.35 -9.63
C HIS A 142 9.75 -0.76 -10.19
N ALA A 143 9.80 -1.93 -9.53
CA ALA A 143 10.44 -3.09 -10.11
C ALA A 143 9.76 -3.49 -11.42
N GLY A 144 8.49 -3.14 -11.68
CA GLY A 144 7.88 -3.28 -13.00
C GLY A 144 7.83 -4.73 -13.51
N VAL A 145 7.53 -5.66 -12.61
CA VAL A 145 7.37 -7.08 -12.93
C VAL A 145 5.99 -7.30 -13.53
N ALA A 146 5.94 -7.90 -14.72
CA ALA A 146 4.68 -8.15 -15.42
C ALA A 146 3.82 -9.16 -14.64
N GLY A 147 2.51 -8.89 -14.57
CA GLY A 147 1.56 -9.74 -13.85
C GLY A 147 1.55 -9.57 -12.34
N LEU A 148 2.37 -8.68 -11.77
CA LEU A 148 2.34 -8.31 -10.36
C LEU A 148 1.69 -6.93 -10.18
N HIS A 149 0.65 -6.87 -9.37
CA HIS A 149 -0.24 -5.72 -9.25
C HIS A 149 -0.23 -5.14 -7.83
N PHE A 150 -0.52 -3.85 -7.76
CA PHE A 150 -0.51 -3.06 -6.53
C PHE A 150 -1.69 -2.11 -6.51
N SER A 151 -2.22 -1.82 -5.32
CA SER A 151 -3.27 -0.82 -5.11
C SER A 151 -2.69 0.59 -5.10
N PRO A 152 -3.43 1.62 -5.54
CA PRO A 152 -3.14 3.00 -5.13
C PRO A 152 -2.98 3.10 -3.61
N MET A 153 -1.87 3.70 -3.16
CA MET A 153 -1.55 3.85 -1.74
C MET A 153 -0.94 5.21 -1.46
N CYS A 154 -1.28 5.82 -0.33
CA CYS A 154 -0.63 7.02 0.19
C CYS A 154 -0.51 6.97 1.72
N ILE A 155 0.33 7.85 2.26
CA ILE A 155 0.46 8.08 3.70
C ILE A 155 -0.19 9.42 4.04
N LEU A 156 -1.00 9.43 5.09
CA LEU A 156 -1.57 10.62 5.68
C LEU A 156 -0.95 10.85 7.06
N ASP A 157 -0.26 11.97 7.22
CA ASP A 157 0.18 12.50 8.52
C ASP A 157 -0.72 13.67 8.92
N TYR A 158 -1.40 13.55 10.07
CA TYR A 158 -2.31 14.59 10.55
C TYR A 158 -2.51 14.52 12.06
N LYS A 159 -2.42 15.67 12.74
CA LYS A 159 -2.57 15.81 14.20
C LYS A 159 -1.69 14.83 15.01
N GLY A 160 -0.49 14.52 14.52
CA GLY A 160 0.44 13.59 15.16
C GLY A 160 0.18 12.11 14.88
N PHE A 161 -0.90 11.78 14.16
CA PHE A 161 -1.17 10.42 13.69
C PHE A 161 -0.60 10.19 12.30
N ARG A 162 -0.15 8.96 12.06
CA ARG A 162 0.18 8.45 10.73
C ARG A 162 -0.83 7.37 10.32
N MET A 163 -1.26 7.41 9.07
CA MET A 163 -2.22 6.47 8.51
C MET A 163 -1.80 6.02 7.12
N VAL A 164 -1.90 4.73 6.85
CA VAL A 164 -1.80 4.18 5.49
C VAL A 164 -3.20 4.18 4.90
N CYS A 165 -3.34 4.76 3.71
CA CYS A 165 -4.56 4.75 2.93
C CYS A 165 -4.29 3.96 1.64
N ALA A 166 -5.00 2.86 1.42
CA ALA A 166 -4.85 2.02 0.23
C ALA A 166 -6.21 1.77 -0.41
N ALA A 167 -6.28 1.70 -1.74
CA ALA A 167 -7.50 1.28 -2.43
C ALA A 167 -7.89 -0.14 -1.97
N GLN A 168 -9.19 -0.37 -1.79
CA GLN A 168 -9.71 -1.68 -1.48
C GLN A 168 -9.44 -2.64 -2.65
N LEU A 169 -8.81 -3.77 -2.35
CA LEU A 169 -8.56 -4.84 -3.30
C LEU A 169 -9.67 -5.91 -3.27
N PRO A 170 -9.92 -6.60 -4.39
CA PRO A 170 -10.93 -7.66 -4.49
C PRO A 170 -10.39 -8.98 -3.90
N LEU A 171 -10.15 -9.00 -2.59
CA LEU A 171 -9.54 -10.15 -1.88
C LEU A 171 -10.56 -10.84 -0.97
N GLY A 172 -10.32 -12.13 -0.71
CA GLY A 172 -11.13 -12.96 0.20
C GLY A 172 -10.25 -13.85 1.06
N ALA A 173 -10.85 -14.58 2.01
CA ALA A 173 -10.11 -15.41 2.95
C ALA A 173 -9.26 -16.52 2.28
N ALA A 174 -9.66 -16.97 1.10
CA ALA A 174 -8.98 -18.03 0.35
C ALA A 174 -8.06 -17.51 -0.77
N THR A 175 -7.85 -16.18 -0.88
CA THR A 175 -7.03 -15.62 -1.96
C THR A 175 -5.54 -15.62 -1.66
N LEU A 176 -5.12 -15.84 -0.40
CA LEU A 176 -3.71 -15.92 -0.01
C LEU A 176 -3.07 -17.17 -0.63
N ILE A 177 -2.04 -16.98 -1.45
CA ILE A 177 -1.34 -18.08 -2.13
C ILE A 177 0.16 -18.16 -1.80
N SER A 178 0.70 -17.16 -1.09
CA SER A 178 2.06 -17.20 -0.54
C SER A 178 2.22 -16.16 0.57
N GLY A 179 3.08 -16.45 1.54
CA GLY A 179 3.33 -15.58 2.69
C GLY A 179 2.51 -15.98 3.91
N SER A 180 2.20 -15.02 4.78
CA SER A 180 1.54 -15.30 6.06
C SER A 180 0.63 -14.17 6.51
N SER A 181 -0.60 -14.54 6.91
CA SER A 181 -1.60 -13.63 7.48
C SER A 181 -1.67 -13.63 9.00
N ASP A 182 -0.80 -14.39 9.67
CA ASP A 182 -0.77 -14.57 11.12
C ASP A 182 0.61 -14.25 11.73
N GLY A 183 1.36 -13.37 11.06
CA GLY A 183 2.65 -12.89 11.57
C GLY A 183 3.77 -13.94 11.45
N GLY A 184 3.65 -14.87 10.50
CA GLY A 184 4.63 -15.91 10.22
C GLY A 184 4.49 -17.14 11.12
N ILE A 185 3.34 -17.37 11.76
CA ILE A 185 3.07 -18.61 12.49
C ILE A 185 2.84 -19.74 11.48
N ASN A 186 2.00 -19.49 10.49
CA ASN A 186 1.82 -20.34 9.32
C ASN A 186 2.29 -19.58 8.08
N VAL A 187 3.11 -20.22 7.26
CA VAL A 187 3.61 -19.64 6.00
C VAL A 187 3.14 -20.51 4.85
N VAL A 188 2.32 -19.92 3.98
CA VAL A 188 1.84 -20.54 2.75
C VAL A 188 2.96 -20.49 1.72
N GLY A 189 3.31 -21.65 1.17
CA GLY A 189 4.25 -21.77 0.08
C GLY A 189 3.61 -21.50 -1.28
N VAL A 190 4.41 -21.02 -2.23
CA VAL A 190 3.97 -20.83 -3.62
C VAL A 190 3.80 -22.19 -4.29
N GLY A 191 2.56 -22.60 -4.58
CA GLY A 191 2.28 -23.87 -5.27
C GLY A 191 2.28 -23.78 -6.80
N ASP A 192 2.14 -22.59 -7.36
CA ASP A 192 2.06 -22.33 -8.81
C ASP A 192 3.43 -21.87 -9.35
N ALA A 193 3.96 -22.59 -10.34
CA ALA A 193 5.28 -22.32 -10.92
C ALA A 193 5.37 -20.94 -11.62
N GLU A 194 4.28 -20.46 -12.23
CA GLU A 194 4.28 -19.13 -12.86
C GLU A 194 4.28 -18.03 -11.81
N VAL A 195 3.54 -18.21 -10.71
CA VAL A 195 3.58 -17.29 -9.57
C VAL A 195 4.97 -17.27 -8.96
N ALA A 196 5.61 -18.44 -8.80
CA ALA A 196 6.97 -18.53 -8.27
C ALA A 196 7.96 -17.75 -9.14
N ARG A 197 7.85 -17.88 -10.47
CA ARG A 197 8.69 -17.15 -11.44
C ARG A 197 8.50 -15.63 -11.33
N VAL A 198 7.26 -15.16 -11.20
CA VAL A 198 6.94 -13.73 -11.01
C VAL A 198 7.56 -13.20 -9.72
N LEU A 199 7.44 -13.94 -8.61
CA LEU A 199 7.99 -13.54 -7.32
C LEU A 199 9.53 -13.61 -7.29
N GLU A 200 10.13 -14.59 -7.97
CA GLU A 200 11.57 -14.69 -8.13
C GLU A 200 12.13 -13.52 -8.95
N GLU A 201 11.45 -13.14 -10.03
CA GLU A 201 11.81 -11.96 -10.82
C GLU A 201 11.74 -10.68 -9.96
N ALA A 202 10.67 -10.52 -9.17
CA ALA A 202 10.52 -9.39 -8.26
C ALA A 202 11.64 -9.32 -7.21
N ALA A 203 11.97 -10.47 -6.60
CA ALA A 203 13.08 -10.58 -5.66
C ALA A 203 14.42 -10.21 -6.33
N ALA A 204 14.68 -10.75 -7.53
CA ALA A 204 15.92 -10.50 -8.27
C ALA A 204 16.09 -9.01 -8.64
N ARG A 205 15.02 -8.34 -9.09
CA ARG A 205 15.05 -6.89 -9.39
C ARG A 205 15.37 -6.04 -8.15
N LEU A 206 14.98 -6.51 -6.96
CA LEU A 206 15.31 -5.88 -5.67
C LEU A 206 16.59 -6.43 -5.01
N ARG A 207 17.31 -7.35 -5.66
CA ARG A 207 18.50 -8.04 -5.11
C ARG A 207 18.24 -8.79 -3.80
N LEU A 208 17.03 -9.32 -3.66
CA LEU A 208 16.63 -10.18 -2.55
C LEU A 208 16.88 -11.64 -2.93
N ARG A 209 17.27 -12.44 -1.93
CA ARG A 209 17.51 -13.88 -2.12
C ARG A 209 16.30 -14.68 -1.63
N PRO A 210 15.76 -15.60 -2.45
CA PRO A 210 14.81 -16.59 -1.96
C PRO A 210 15.43 -17.39 -0.82
N HIS A 211 14.65 -17.67 0.23
CA HIS A 211 15.16 -18.33 1.42
C HIS A 211 14.11 -19.24 2.07
N PRO A 212 14.53 -20.28 2.79
CA PRO A 212 13.60 -21.17 3.48
C PRO A 212 13.00 -20.48 4.70
N CYS A 213 11.69 -20.63 4.88
CA CYS A 213 10.95 -20.24 6.07
C CYS A 213 9.88 -21.31 6.36
N ARG A 214 9.90 -21.90 7.56
CA ARG A 214 8.94 -22.93 8.02
C ARG A 214 8.66 -24.06 7.00
N GLY A 215 9.70 -24.52 6.31
CA GLY A 215 9.59 -25.65 5.37
C GLY A 215 9.14 -25.29 3.96
N THR A 216 8.96 -24.00 3.64
CA THR A 216 8.73 -23.50 2.27
C THR A 216 9.76 -22.45 1.88
N THR A 217 9.89 -22.15 0.59
CA THR A 217 10.67 -21.03 0.09
C THR A 217 9.81 -19.78 0.02
N VAL A 218 10.34 -18.65 0.51
CA VAL A 218 9.75 -17.32 0.36
C VAL A 218 10.68 -16.41 -0.45
N TYR A 219 10.11 -15.44 -1.16
CA TYR A 219 10.81 -14.53 -2.09
C TYR A 219 10.92 -13.09 -1.55
N SER A 220 10.38 -12.85 -0.35
CA SER A 220 10.43 -11.59 0.39
C SER A 220 10.40 -11.91 1.89
N GLY A 221 10.07 -10.95 2.75
CA GLY A 221 9.74 -11.22 4.15
C GLY A 221 8.62 -12.27 4.26
N ALA A 222 8.69 -13.14 5.27
CA ALA A 222 7.73 -14.25 5.42
C ALA A 222 6.29 -13.78 5.70
N ASP A 223 6.13 -12.57 6.24
CA ASP A 223 4.86 -11.88 6.47
C ASP A 223 4.35 -11.08 5.28
N VAL A 224 5.10 -11.01 4.18
CA VAL A 224 4.63 -10.40 2.95
C VAL A 224 3.61 -11.32 2.31
N GLU A 225 2.40 -10.81 2.13
CA GLU A 225 1.29 -11.57 1.57
C GLU A 225 1.24 -11.43 0.05
N VAL A 226 0.98 -12.56 -0.63
CA VAL A 226 0.71 -12.60 -2.07
C VAL A 226 -0.66 -13.24 -2.27
N HIS A 227 -1.55 -12.52 -2.95
CA HIS A 227 -2.91 -12.95 -3.19
C HIS A 227 -3.23 -13.06 -4.68
N LYS A 228 -3.97 -14.09 -5.06
CA LYS A 228 -4.70 -14.11 -6.34
C LYS A 228 -6.08 -13.49 -6.15
N GLY A 229 -6.24 -12.25 -6.58
CA GLY A 229 -7.49 -11.50 -6.47
C GLY A 229 -8.65 -12.17 -7.19
N LEU A 230 -9.88 -11.83 -6.79
CA LEU A 230 -11.10 -12.33 -7.42
C LEU A 230 -11.29 -11.80 -8.86
N ASP A 231 -10.53 -10.77 -9.22
CA ASP A 231 -10.38 -10.22 -10.56
C ASP A 231 -9.30 -10.93 -11.40
N GLY A 232 -8.63 -11.94 -10.83
CA GLY A 232 -7.57 -12.71 -11.48
C GLY A 232 -6.17 -12.11 -11.37
N ASN A 233 -6.05 -10.87 -10.90
CA ASN A 233 -4.76 -10.19 -10.73
C ASN A 233 -3.99 -10.73 -9.52
N LEU A 234 -2.67 -10.75 -9.61
CA LEU A 234 -1.79 -11.14 -8.50
C LEU A 234 -1.38 -9.89 -7.71
N TYR A 235 -1.77 -9.80 -6.44
CA TYR A 235 -1.48 -8.66 -5.57
C TYR A 235 -0.45 -9.01 -4.50
N MET A 236 0.45 -8.07 -4.21
CA MET A 236 1.44 -8.19 -3.15
C MET A 236 1.22 -7.10 -2.09
N LEU A 237 1.19 -7.50 -0.82
CA LEU A 237 0.75 -6.68 0.32
C LEU A 237 1.61 -6.90 1.56
N ASP A 238 1.42 -6.03 2.55
CA ASP A 238 2.10 -6.06 3.85
C ASP A 238 3.64 -6.02 3.67
N LEU A 239 4.06 -5.00 2.92
CA LEU A 239 5.41 -4.81 2.40
C LEU A 239 6.35 -4.07 3.37
N ALA A 240 5.92 -3.77 4.59
CA ALA A 240 6.74 -3.08 5.60
C ALA A 240 8.08 -3.78 5.90
N ARG A 241 8.18 -5.10 5.73
CA ARG A 241 9.41 -5.90 5.94
C ARG A 241 9.99 -6.49 4.67
N SER A 242 9.77 -5.83 3.53
CA SER A 242 10.32 -6.24 2.23
C SER A 242 11.85 -6.26 2.18
N MET A 243 12.48 -5.30 2.86
CA MET A 243 13.94 -5.17 2.87
C MET A 243 14.51 -5.82 4.13
N PRO A 244 15.68 -6.47 4.05
CA PRO A 244 16.32 -7.07 5.21
C PRO A 244 16.47 -6.03 6.34
N PRO A 245 16.20 -6.42 7.60
CA PRO A 245 16.44 -5.53 8.73
C PRO A 245 17.94 -5.24 8.87
N GLU A 246 18.28 -4.17 9.58
CA GLU A 246 19.65 -3.95 10.03
C GLU A 246 20.14 -5.18 10.80
N ASP A 247 21.38 -5.60 10.57
CA ASP A 247 21.98 -6.70 11.33
C ASP A 247 21.93 -6.35 12.82
N PRO A 248 21.30 -7.19 13.68
CA PRO A 248 21.18 -6.86 15.09
C PRO A 248 22.58 -6.71 15.69
N LYS A 249 22.80 -5.58 16.39
CA LYS A 249 24.07 -5.28 17.07
C LYS A 249 24.48 -6.35 18.09
N VAL A 250 23.52 -7.14 18.56
CA VAL A 250 23.73 -8.29 19.43
C VAL A 250 22.94 -9.46 18.86
N ARG A 251 23.65 -10.49 18.41
CA ARG A 251 23.05 -11.80 18.11
C ARG A 251 22.93 -12.57 19.41
N THR A 252 21.76 -12.54 20.05
CA THR A 252 21.48 -13.45 21.15
C THR A 252 21.31 -14.85 20.57
N SER A 253 22.18 -15.77 20.98
CA SER A 253 22.05 -17.19 20.66
C SER A 253 20.86 -17.73 21.45
N THR A 254 19.72 -17.91 20.79
CA THR A 254 18.62 -18.73 21.29
C THR A 254 18.62 -20.05 20.57
#